data_AF-A0A0B1TVZ0-F1
#
_entry.id   AF-A0A0B1TVZ0-F1
#
_cell.length_a   1.000
_cell.length_b   1.000
_cell.length_c   1.000
_cell.angle_alpha   90.00
_cell.angle_beta   90.00
_cell.angle_gamma   90.00
#
_symmetry.space_group_name_H-M   'P 1'
#
loop_
_entity.id
_entity.type
_entity.pdbx_description
1 polymer ?
#
loop_
_entity_poly.entity_id
_entity_poly.type
_entity_poly.pdbx_seq_one_letter_code
_entity_poly.pdbx_strand_id
1 'polypeptide(L)'
;MNILIGEKIMEIIIDEERNELAIDNMSSEARTLLLNLPLNIAGVSAPVAEKLSMTSLIGCYKDLRVGGQARYFESALKSNKVAVDACPFH
;
A
#
# COMPACT_ATOMS: atom_id res chain seq x y z
N MET A 1 -7.76 -4.27 37.92
CA MET A 1 -7.50 -3.27 36.87
C MET A 1 -6.66 -3.95 35.81
N ASN A 2 -7.30 -4.53 34.79
CA ASN A 2 -6.59 -5.23 33.72
C ASN A 2 -6.07 -4.19 32.75
N ILE A 3 -4.76 -3.92 32.82
CA ILE A 3 -4.07 -3.10 31.84
C ILE A 3 -3.93 -3.96 30.58
N LEU A 4 -4.72 -3.66 29.55
CA LEU A 4 -4.54 -4.23 28.21
C LEU A 4 -3.24 -3.64 27.64
N ILE A 5 -2.11 -4.31 27.90
CA ILE A 5 -0.84 -4.00 27.28
C ILE A 5 -0.88 -4.55 25.84
N GLY A 6 -0.87 -3.67 24.83
CA GLY A 6 -0.28 -4.01 23.53
C GLY A 6 -1.21 -4.21 22.33
N GLU A 7 -2.38 -3.57 22.26
CA GLU A 7 -3.11 -3.51 20.99
C GLU A 7 -2.28 -2.76 19.95
N LYS A 8 -1.85 -3.47 18.88
CA LYS A 8 -1.21 -2.85 17.72
C LYS A 8 -2.33 -2.30 16.84
N ILE A 9 -2.49 -0.99 16.83
CA ILE A 9 -3.53 -0.32 16.04
C ILE A 9 -2.92 0.12 14.71
N MET A 10 -3.60 -0.18 13.59
CA MET A 10 -3.36 0.45 12.30
C MET A 10 -4.23 1.69 12.22
N GLU A 11 -3.60 2.83 11.95
CA GLU A 11 -4.31 4.07 11.67
C GLU A 11 -4.43 4.26 10.16
N ILE A 12 -5.65 4.54 9.70
CA ILE A 12 -5.97 4.89 8.33
C ILE A 12 -6.60 6.29 8.36
N ILE A 13 -5.96 7.24 7.69
CA ILE A 13 -6.48 8.59 7.55
C ILE A 13 -6.84 8.81 6.08
N ILE A 14 -8.08 9.20 5.82
CA ILE A 14 -8.55 9.60 4.49
C ILE A 14 -9.02 11.05 4.63
N ASP A 15 -8.37 11.94 3.89
CA ASP A 15 -8.50 13.39 4.03
C ASP A 15 -8.20 13.84 5.47
N GLU A 16 -9.23 14.00 6.30
CA GLU A 16 -9.11 14.37 7.73
C GLU A 16 -9.82 13.36 8.65
N GLU A 17 -10.39 12.30 8.10
CA GLU A 17 -11.12 11.29 8.86
C GLU A 17 -10.19 10.19 9.33
N ARG A 18 -10.04 10.07 10.65
CA ARG A 18 -9.18 9.09 11.31
C ARG A 18 -9.97 7.82 11.62
N ASN A 19 -9.53 6.72 11.04
CA ASN A 19 -10.05 5.37 11.27
C ASN A 19 -8.97 4.50 11.91
N GLU A 20 -9.37 3.69 12.89
CA GLU A 20 -8.48 2.77 13.61
C GLU A 20 -8.92 1.34 13.36
N LEU A 21 -7.97 0.48 12.99
CA LEU A 21 -8.18 -0.96 12.83
C LEU A 21 -7.29 -1.71 13.81
N ALA A 22 -7.91 -2.56 14.63
CA ALA A 22 -7.18 -3.44 15.52
C ALA A 22 -6.41 -4.50 14.71
N ILE A 23 -5.09 -4.58 14.90
CA ILE A 23 -4.24 -5.61 14.27
C ILE A 23 -3.98 -6.72 15.30
N ASP A 24 -5.05 -7.39 15.71
CA ASP A 24 -4.96 -8.37 16.80
C ASP A 24 -4.31 -9.69 16.36
N ASN A 25 -4.19 -9.92 15.04
CA ASN A 25 -3.90 -11.24 14.48
C ASN A 25 -2.67 -11.33 13.57
N MET A 26 -1.82 -10.30 13.50
CA MET A 26 -0.61 -10.38 12.66
C MET A 26 0.58 -10.96 13.43
N SER A 27 0.97 -12.19 13.10
CA SER A 27 2.15 -12.85 13.67
C SER A 27 3.45 -12.10 13.33
N SER A 28 4.51 -12.33 14.10
CA SER A 28 5.81 -11.67 13.89
C SER A 28 6.45 -12.07 12.56
N GLU A 29 6.21 -13.30 12.14
CA GLU A 29 6.68 -13.91 10.90
C GLU A 29 5.94 -13.32 9.71
N ALA A 30 4.61 -13.20 9.81
CA ALA A 30 3.79 -12.55 8.78
C ALA A 30 4.21 -11.09 8.58
N ARG A 31 4.47 -10.36 9.67
CA ARG A 31 4.99 -8.98 9.61
C ARG A 31 6.33 -8.90 8.90
N THR A 32 7.26 -9.78 9.26
CA THR A 32 8.60 -9.82 8.66
C THR A 32 8.53 -10.16 7.18
N LEU A 33 7.68 -11.11 6.80
CA LEU A 33 7.46 -11.46 5.40
C LEU A 33 6.94 -10.26 4.61
N LEU A 34 5.90 -9.58 5.10
CA LEU A 34 5.31 -8.41 4.44
C LEU A 34 6.32 -7.30 4.18
N LEU A 35 7.23 -7.03 5.13
CA LEU A 35 8.27 -6.02 4.98
C LEU A 35 9.32 -6.35 3.92
N ASN A 36 9.42 -7.61 3.50
CA ASN A 36 10.39 -8.09 2.51
C ASN A 36 9.75 -8.40 1.14
N LEU A 37 8.44 -8.20 0.98
CA LEU A 37 7.78 -8.41 -0.30
C LEU A 37 8.02 -7.23 -1.26
N PRO A 38 8.05 -7.47 -2.58
CA PRO A 38 8.12 -6.39 -3.56
C PRO A 38 6.87 -5.52 -3.44
N LEU A 39 7.10 -4.20 -3.37
CA LEU A 39 6.03 -3.22 -3.35
C LEU A 39 5.49 -3.02 -4.77
N ASN A 40 4.23 -3.35 -4.97
CA ASN A 40 3.52 -3.11 -6.22
C ASN A 40 2.54 -1.96 -6.01
N ILE A 41 2.53 -0.99 -6.92
CA ILE A 41 1.66 0.19 -6.83
C ILE A 41 0.65 0.17 -7.97
N ALA A 42 -0.61 0.53 -7.68
CA ALA A 42 -1.68 0.71 -8.65
C ALA A 42 -2.07 -0.56 -9.46
N GLY A 43 -1.46 -1.70 -9.18
CA GLY A 43 -1.76 -2.97 -9.83
C GLY A 43 -0.73 -4.04 -9.50
N VAL A 44 -0.99 -5.26 -9.96
CA VAL A 44 -0.08 -6.41 -9.85
C VAL A 44 0.00 -7.12 -11.19
N SER A 45 0.92 -8.07 -11.35
CA SER A 45 0.99 -8.88 -12.57
C SER A 45 -0.33 -9.63 -12.82
N ALA A 46 -0.70 -9.85 -14.09
CA ALA A 46 -1.95 -10.49 -14.47
C ALA A 46 -2.25 -11.82 -13.74
N PRO A 47 -1.29 -12.75 -13.56
CA PRO A 47 -1.56 -13.99 -12.83
C PRO A 47 -1.90 -13.76 -11.34
N VAL A 48 -1.30 -12.74 -10.72
CA VAL A 48 -1.59 -12.37 -9.32
C VAL A 48 -2.93 -11.65 -9.23
N ALA A 49 -3.23 -10.78 -10.19
CA ALA A 49 -4.51 -10.06 -10.26
C ALA A 49 -5.69 -11.04 -10.38
N GLU A 50 -5.57 -12.03 -11.26
CA GLU A 50 -6.57 -13.09 -11.43
C GLU A 50 -6.77 -13.90 -10.13
N LYS A 51 -5.67 -14.33 -9.51
CA LYS A 51 -5.71 -15.08 -8.26
C LYS A 51 -6.35 -14.31 -7.10
N LEU A 52 -6.10 -13.01 -7.01
CA LEU A 52 -6.62 -12.15 -5.95
C LEU A 52 -7.94 -11.46 -6.32
N SER A 53 -8.47 -11.69 -7.53
CA SER A 53 -9.64 -10.98 -8.06
C SER A 53 -9.51 -9.45 -7.94
N MET A 54 -8.31 -8.93 -8.23
CA MET A 54 -7.99 -7.50 -8.14
C MET A 54 -7.95 -6.85 -9.52
N THR A 55 -8.42 -5.61 -9.60
CA THR A 55 -8.28 -4.76 -10.78
C THR A 55 -7.14 -3.76 -10.59
N SER A 56 -6.53 -3.32 -11.69
CA SER A 56 -5.56 -2.22 -11.65
C SER A 56 -6.29 -0.89 -11.52
N LEU A 57 -5.65 0.08 -10.86
CA LEU A 57 -6.14 1.44 -10.74
C LEU A 57 -6.26 2.09 -12.13
N ILE A 58 -7.35 2.81 -12.34
CA ILE A 58 -7.55 3.68 -13.49
C ILE A 58 -7.67 5.11 -12.94
N GLY A 59 -6.66 5.94 -13.19
CA GLY A 59 -6.60 7.31 -12.69
C GLY A 59 -5.17 7.78 -12.46
N CYS A 60 -5.03 8.86 -11.70
CA CYS A 60 -3.75 9.42 -11.33
C CYS A 60 -3.58 9.43 -9.81
N TYR A 61 -2.34 9.35 -9.37
CA TYR A 61 -1.95 9.61 -8.00
C TYR A 61 -0.55 10.24 -8.01
N LYS A 62 -0.28 11.08 -7.01
CA LYS A 62 0.99 11.78 -6.84
C LYS A 62 1.38 11.81 -5.37
N ASP A 63 2.58 12.29 -5.08
CA ASP A 63 3.08 12.48 -3.71
C ASP A 63 3.13 11.19 -2.87
N LEU A 64 3.36 10.03 -3.51
CA LEU A 64 3.46 8.75 -2.83
C LEU A 64 4.67 8.71 -1.89
N ARG A 65 4.40 8.39 -0.61
CA ARG A 65 5.44 8.20 0.42
C ARG A 65 5.32 6.83 1.05
N VAL A 66 6.47 6.19 1.27
CA VAL A 66 6.55 4.86 1.93
C VAL A 66 7.63 4.92 2.99
N GLY A 67 7.26 4.63 4.25
CA GLY A 67 8.17 4.82 5.39
C GLY A 67 8.61 6.27 5.56
N GLY A 68 7.74 7.22 5.23
CA GLY A 68 8.03 8.66 5.27
C GLY A 68 8.89 9.18 4.11
N GLN A 69 9.43 8.32 3.24
CA GLN A 69 10.27 8.71 2.10
C GLN A 69 9.45 8.83 0.81
N ALA A 70 9.71 9.88 0.03
CA ALA A 70 9.12 10.04 -1.30
C ALA A 70 9.55 8.91 -2.24
N ARG A 71 8.63 8.44 -3.07
CA ARG A 71 8.87 7.40 -4.08
C ARG A 71 8.65 7.99 -5.48
N TYR A 72 9.67 7.84 -6.32
CA TYR A 72 9.69 8.32 -7.71
C TYR A 72 9.55 7.13 -8.66
N PHE A 73 8.57 7.15 -9.56
CA PHE A 73 8.25 5.99 -10.42
C PHE A 73 9.30 5.73 -11.50
N GLU A 74 10.14 6.72 -11.79
CA GLU A 74 11.33 6.61 -12.65
C GLU A 74 12.33 5.58 -12.11
N SER A 75 12.34 5.35 -10.80
CA SER A 75 13.19 4.37 -10.13
C SER A 75 12.56 2.96 -10.01
N ALA A 76 11.38 2.76 -10.59
CA ALA A 76 10.69 1.48 -10.48
C ALA A 76 11.46 0.36 -11.21
N LEU A 77 11.57 -0.81 -10.57
CA LEU A 77 12.19 -2.00 -11.17
C LEU A 77 11.42 -2.50 -12.41
N LYS A 78 10.11 -2.25 -12.46
CA LYS A 78 9.23 -2.62 -13.57
C LYS A 78 8.03 -1.68 -13.63
N SER A 79 7.63 -1.30 -14.84
CA SER A 79 6.40 -0.55 -15.12
C SER A 79 5.64 -1.19 -16.28
N ASN A 80 4.33 -0.97 -16.37
CA ASN A 80 3.49 -1.48 -17.45
C ASN A 80 2.31 -0.55 -17.70
N LYS A 81 2.22 0.04 -18.90
CA LYS A 81 1.14 0.96 -19.31
C LYS A 81 0.89 2.10 -18.30
N VAL A 82 1.97 2.67 -17.76
CA VAL A 82 1.94 3.82 -16.86
C VAL A 82 2.53 5.03 -17.58
N ALA A 83 1.87 6.18 -17.45
CA ALA A 83 2.46 7.46 -17.80
C ALA A 83 3.09 8.05 -16.52
N VAL A 84 4.42 8.23 -16.54
CA VAL A 84 5.15 8.87 -15.44
C VAL A 84 5.13 10.38 -15.67
N ASP A 85 5.01 11.15 -14.59
CA ASP A 85 4.93 12.62 -14.61
C ASP A 85 3.81 13.16 -15.53
N ALA A 86 2.68 12.46 -15.59
CA ALA A 86 1.53 12.86 -16.39
C ALA A 86 0.22 12.52 -15.67
N CYS A 87 -0.72 13.47 -15.70
CA CYS A 87 -2.10 13.21 -15.34
C CYS A 87 -3.05 13.88 -16.34
N PRO A 88 -3.42 13.18 -17.42
CA PRO A 88 -4.11 13.75 -18.57
C PRO A 88 -5.60 14.06 -18.32
N PHE A 89 -6.18 13.56 -17.23
CA PHE A 89 -7.58 13.81 -16.85
C PHE A 89 -7.59 14.63 -15.56
N HIS A 90 -7.67 15.95 -15.71
CA HIS A 90 -7.96 16.90 -14.63
C HIS A 90 -9.38 17.44 -14.80
#